data_AF-A0A9P8EY59-F1
#
_entry.id   AF-A0A9P8EY59-F1
#
_cell.length_a   1.000
_cell.length_b   1.000
_cell.length_c   1.000
_cell.angle_alpha   90.00
_cell.angle_beta   90.00
_cell.angle_gamma   90.00
#
_symmetry.space_group_name_H-M   'P 1'
#
loop_
_entity.id
_entity.type
_entity.pdbx_description
1 polymer ?
#
loop_
_entity_poly.entity_id
_entity_poly.type
_entity_poly.pdbx_seq_one_letter_code
_entity_poly.pdbx_strand_id
1 'polypeptide(L)'
;AQPLPPSSVHNPDDAHRCIISLSINLMNRLYTDKFEWSLMHPAGFPEIFAKQTCADLGLSGEWVPALAHAIYEAVLKLKKEYCENNGSLLAVIGSGIDAWGQIDNEAAEVHGDGSLAIGEAAGWRFDNDDLGAEWQPRVEVLSKDEIEKREGDRERQIRRQRREMAARANAGFAPPPALANDYFGSQSGAGDEERMGRGERSKKKRRFRSLSPTGR
;
A
#
# COMPACT_ATOMS: atom_id res chain seq x y z
N ALA A 1 -35.46 7.17 -7.65
CA ALA A 1 -34.35 7.44 -6.72
C ALA A 1 -34.31 6.29 -5.71
N GLN A 2 -33.20 5.55 -5.61
CA GLN A 2 -33.03 4.64 -4.49
C GLN A 2 -32.95 5.47 -3.20
N PRO A 3 -33.55 5.02 -2.08
CA PRO A 3 -33.43 5.72 -0.82
C PRO A 3 -31.95 5.75 -0.40
N LEU A 4 -31.47 6.91 0.01
CA LEU A 4 -30.14 7.07 0.57
C LEU A 4 -30.03 6.13 1.78
N PRO A 5 -28.93 5.36 1.92
CA PRO A 5 -28.72 4.52 3.09
C PRO A 5 -28.72 5.40 4.36
N PRO A 6 -29.08 4.85 5.52
CA PRO A 6 -29.11 5.63 6.76
C PRO A 6 -27.75 6.29 7.01
N SER A 7 -27.74 7.52 7.55
CA SER A 7 -26.54 8.35 7.76
C SER A 7 -25.40 7.62 8.47
N SER A 8 -25.73 6.63 9.31
CA SER A 8 -24.79 5.74 10.01
C SER A 8 -23.95 4.84 9.08
N VAL A 9 -24.33 4.66 7.82
CA VAL A 9 -23.60 3.81 6.86
C VAL A 9 -22.46 4.60 6.20
N HIS A 10 -22.64 5.91 6.01
CA HIS A 10 -21.62 6.80 5.47
C HIS A 10 -20.62 7.24 6.54
N ASN A 11 -21.02 7.24 7.80
CA ASN A 11 -20.16 7.55 8.94
C ASN A 11 -20.38 6.55 10.08
N PRO A 12 -19.90 5.30 9.94
CA PRO A 12 -19.97 4.30 11.01
C PRO A 12 -19.04 4.67 12.17
N ASP A 13 -19.22 4.01 13.32
CA ASP A 13 -18.41 4.23 14.53
C ASP A 13 -16.89 4.29 14.24
N ASP A 14 -16.23 5.31 14.80
CA ASP A 14 -14.93 5.82 14.37
C ASP A 14 -13.72 5.01 14.83
N ALA A 15 -13.95 3.97 15.64
CA ALA A 15 -12.91 3.09 16.15
C ALA A 15 -12.04 2.43 15.07
N HIS A 16 -12.52 2.35 13.82
CA HIS A 16 -11.81 1.72 12.71
C HIS A 16 -11.57 2.67 11.52
N ARG A 17 -11.57 3.98 11.78
CA ARG A 17 -11.29 4.98 10.77
C ARG A 17 -9.78 5.06 10.51
N CYS A 18 -9.42 5.17 9.24
CA CYS A 18 -8.04 5.22 8.75
C CYS A 18 -7.93 6.16 7.56
N ILE A 19 -6.69 6.52 7.22
CA ILE A 19 -6.39 7.31 6.01
C ILE A 19 -5.98 6.36 4.90
N ILE A 20 -6.61 6.51 3.73
CA ILE A 20 -6.23 5.82 2.51
C ILE A 20 -5.55 6.83 1.59
N SER A 21 -4.34 6.50 1.14
CA SER A 21 -3.63 7.22 0.09
C SER A 21 -3.53 6.34 -1.16
N LEU A 22 -4.03 6.85 -2.28
CA LEU A 22 -4.04 6.15 -3.56
C LEU A 22 -3.02 6.77 -4.52
N SER A 23 -2.36 5.92 -5.28
CA SER A 23 -1.50 6.31 -6.41
C SER A 23 -1.70 5.30 -7.54
N ILE A 24 -2.49 5.68 -8.54
CA ILE A 24 -2.92 4.79 -9.63
C ILE A 24 -2.41 5.35 -10.95
N ASN A 25 -1.60 4.54 -11.64
CA ASN A 25 -1.21 4.82 -13.01
C ASN A 25 -2.12 4.05 -13.96
N LEU A 26 -2.80 4.76 -14.85
CA LEU A 26 -3.55 4.16 -15.94
C LEU A 26 -3.29 4.94 -17.22
N MET A 27 -2.83 4.24 -18.26
CA MET A 27 -2.36 4.84 -19.50
C MET A 27 -1.27 5.88 -19.25
N ASN A 28 -1.47 7.12 -19.71
CA ASN A 28 -0.58 8.26 -19.53
C ASN A 28 -1.07 9.20 -18.42
N ARG A 29 -1.91 8.74 -17.50
CA ARG A 29 -2.42 9.55 -16.39
C ARG A 29 -2.08 8.92 -15.05
N LEU A 30 -1.80 9.78 -14.09
CA LEU A 30 -1.58 9.44 -12.69
C LEU A 30 -2.69 10.07 -11.86
N TYR A 31 -3.45 9.22 -11.17
CA TYR A 31 -4.41 9.62 -10.16
C TYR A 31 -3.75 9.52 -8.79
N THR A 32 -3.76 10.60 -8.02
CA THR A 32 -3.35 10.63 -6.61
C THR A 32 -4.46 11.21 -5.76
N ASP A 33 -4.70 10.60 -4.60
CA ASP A 33 -5.77 11.02 -3.69
C ASP A 33 -5.47 10.57 -2.26
N LYS A 34 -6.02 11.31 -1.29
CA LYS A 34 -5.90 11.04 0.16
C LYS A 34 -7.25 11.33 0.79
N PHE A 35 -7.84 10.34 1.43
CA PHE A 35 -9.13 10.48 2.09
C PHE A 35 -9.28 9.57 3.30
N GLU A 36 -10.21 9.92 4.18
CA GLU A 36 -10.59 9.10 5.33
C GLU A 36 -11.51 7.96 4.89
N TRP A 37 -11.30 6.79 5.48
CA TRP A 37 -12.08 5.60 5.19
C TRP A 37 -12.30 4.79 6.46
N SER A 38 -13.49 4.21 6.60
CA SER A 38 -13.77 3.24 7.67
C SER A 38 -13.56 1.82 7.16
N LEU A 39 -12.78 1.02 7.91
CA LEU A 39 -12.63 -0.41 7.60
C LEU A 39 -13.94 -1.20 7.75
N MET A 40 -14.95 -0.61 8.39
CA MET A 40 -16.28 -1.21 8.61
C MET A 40 -17.29 -0.89 7.51
N HIS A 41 -16.91 -0.13 6.46
CA HIS A 41 -17.79 0.08 5.31
C HIS A 41 -18.23 -1.25 4.68
N PRO A 42 -19.51 -1.36 4.28
CA PRO A 42 -20.03 -2.58 3.66
C PRO A 42 -19.40 -2.81 2.28
N ALA A 43 -19.45 -4.06 1.80
CA ALA A 43 -19.04 -4.37 0.43
C ALA A 43 -19.87 -3.56 -0.58
N GLY A 44 -19.25 -3.11 -1.67
CA GLY A 44 -19.89 -2.26 -2.68
C GLY A 44 -19.64 -0.76 -2.50
N PHE A 45 -19.19 -0.31 -1.32
CA PHE A 45 -18.87 1.11 -1.08
C PHE A 45 -17.69 1.61 -1.93
N PRO A 46 -16.57 0.86 -2.07
CA PRO A 46 -15.48 1.26 -2.95
C PRO A 46 -15.92 1.53 -4.39
N GLU A 47 -16.87 0.74 -4.92
CA GLU A 47 -17.42 0.91 -6.27
C GLU A 47 -18.33 2.13 -6.37
N ILE A 48 -19.13 2.40 -5.34
CA ILE A 48 -19.98 3.60 -5.30
C ILE A 48 -19.10 4.86 -5.25
N PHE A 49 -18.10 4.86 -4.37
CA PHE A 49 -17.11 5.94 -4.27
C PHE A 49 -16.39 6.14 -5.62
N ALA A 50 -15.81 5.08 -6.18
CA ALA A 50 -15.09 5.14 -7.45
C ALA A 50 -15.96 5.66 -8.61
N LYS A 51 -17.24 5.25 -8.68
CA LYS A 51 -18.18 5.76 -9.70
C LYS A 51 -18.41 7.25 -9.56
N GLN A 52 -18.65 7.72 -8.33
CA GLN A 52 -18.89 9.13 -8.05
C GLN A 52 -17.64 9.96 -8.38
N THR A 53 -16.47 9.56 -7.87
CA THR A 53 -15.19 10.24 -8.12
C THR A 53 -14.84 10.31 -9.61
N CYS A 54 -15.07 9.23 -10.36
CA CYS A 54 -14.87 9.25 -11.81
C CYS A 54 -15.83 10.20 -12.53
N ALA A 55 -17.09 10.28 -12.08
CA ALA A 55 -18.07 11.19 -12.66
C ALA A 55 -17.70 12.66 -12.39
N ASP A 56 -17.25 12.97 -11.18
CA ASP A 56 -16.87 14.33 -10.76
C ASP A 56 -15.61 14.82 -11.49
N LEU A 57 -14.65 13.92 -11.75
CA LEU A 57 -13.39 14.25 -12.43
C LEU A 57 -13.44 14.08 -13.95
N GLY A 58 -14.56 13.60 -14.50
CA GLY A 58 -14.69 13.33 -15.95
C GLY A 58 -13.76 12.22 -16.45
N LEU A 59 -13.50 11.19 -15.64
CA LEU A 59 -12.66 10.06 -16.00
C LEU A 59 -13.43 9.00 -16.80
N SER A 60 -12.72 8.25 -17.64
CA SER A 60 -13.28 7.14 -18.42
C SER A 60 -13.74 5.98 -17.51
N GLY A 61 -14.68 5.16 -17.99
CA GLY A 61 -15.27 4.07 -17.18
C GLY A 61 -14.29 2.99 -16.70
N GLU A 62 -13.12 2.88 -17.33
CA GLU A 62 -12.00 2.01 -16.92
C GLU A 62 -11.34 2.41 -15.59
N TRP A 63 -11.49 3.67 -15.17
CA TRP A 63 -10.97 4.14 -13.88
C TRP A 63 -11.81 3.62 -12.71
N VAL A 64 -13.10 3.36 -12.91
CA VAL A 64 -14.00 2.85 -11.87
C VAL A 64 -13.47 1.52 -11.27
N PRO A 65 -13.20 0.46 -12.05
CA PRO A 65 -12.65 -0.76 -11.49
C PRO A 65 -11.22 -0.58 -10.95
N ALA A 66 -10.40 0.30 -11.55
CA ALA A 66 -9.04 0.56 -11.06
C ALA A 66 -9.04 1.21 -9.67
N LEU A 67 -9.87 2.23 -9.45
CA LEU A 67 -10.06 2.89 -8.16
C LEU A 67 -10.64 1.94 -7.12
N ALA A 68 -11.72 1.23 -7.45
CA ALA A 68 -12.35 0.30 -6.52
C ALA A 68 -11.35 -0.79 -6.08
N HIS A 69 -10.58 -1.36 -7.02
CA HIS A 69 -9.54 -2.33 -6.71
C HIS A 69 -8.47 -1.75 -5.78
N ALA A 70 -7.97 -0.55 -6.05
CA ALA A 70 -6.95 0.09 -5.22
C ALA A 70 -7.44 0.35 -3.79
N ILE A 71 -8.70 0.74 -3.63
CA ILE A 71 -9.33 0.90 -2.31
C ILE A 71 -9.44 -0.46 -1.60
N TYR A 72 -9.92 -1.50 -2.29
CA TYR A 72 -10.00 -2.84 -1.72
C TYR A 72 -8.62 -3.36 -1.26
N GLU A 73 -7.58 -3.14 -2.07
CA GLU A 73 -6.21 -3.52 -1.73
C GLU A 73 -5.71 -2.80 -0.47
N ALA A 74 -5.89 -1.48 -0.40
CA ALA A 74 -5.52 -0.67 0.76
C ALA A 74 -6.27 -1.12 2.03
N VAL A 75 -7.59 -1.30 1.93
CA VAL A 75 -8.45 -1.75 3.04
C VAL A 75 -8.06 -3.16 3.50
N LEU A 76 -7.80 -4.10 2.59
CA LEU A 76 -7.40 -5.46 2.95
C LEU A 76 -6.04 -5.49 3.64
N LYS A 77 -5.08 -4.67 3.16
CA LYS A 77 -3.77 -4.53 3.80
C LYS A 77 -3.92 -4.01 5.23
N LEU A 78 -4.69 -2.93 5.43
CA LEU A 78 -4.92 -2.36 6.75
C LEU A 78 -5.71 -3.31 7.67
N LYS A 79 -6.71 -4.02 7.15
CA LYS A 79 -7.44 -5.05 7.92
C LYS A 79 -6.52 -6.18 8.39
N LYS A 80 -5.59 -6.61 7.53
CA LYS A 80 -4.59 -7.62 7.90
C LYS A 80 -3.70 -7.09 9.03
N GLU A 81 -3.14 -5.90 8.87
CA GLU A 81 -2.25 -5.30 9.86
C GLU A 81 -2.97 -5.02 11.19
N TYR A 82 -4.24 -4.60 11.15
CA TYR A 82 -5.11 -4.47 12.33
C TYR A 82 -5.24 -5.78 13.10
N CYS A 83 -5.53 -6.89 12.41
CA CYS A 83 -5.63 -8.21 13.03
C CYS A 83 -4.29 -8.70 13.58
N GLU A 84 -3.18 -8.45 12.88
CA GLU A 84 -1.83 -8.80 13.32
C GLU A 84 -1.37 -7.95 14.52
N ASN A 85 -1.91 -6.74 14.66
CA ASN A 85 -1.63 -5.80 15.74
C ASN A 85 -2.68 -5.85 16.87
N ASN A 86 -3.18 -7.04 17.20
CA ASN A 86 -4.12 -7.30 18.30
C ASN A 86 -5.40 -6.43 18.27
N GLY A 87 -5.91 -6.10 17.08
CA GLY A 87 -7.11 -5.28 16.92
C GLY A 87 -6.86 -3.80 17.19
N SER A 88 -5.69 -3.28 16.82
CA SER A 88 -5.39 -1.85 16.89
C SER A 88 -4.75 -1.35 15.60
N LEU A 89 -5.13 -0.15 15.18
CA LEU A 89 -4.45 0.57 14.09
C LEU A 89 -3.27 1.43 14.60
N LEU A 90 -3.04 1.48 15.91
CA LEU A 90 -1.93 2.21 16.50
C LEU A 90 -0.58 1.65 16.01
N ALA A 91 0.30 2.55 15.56
CA ALA A 91 1.61 2.19 14.98
C ALA A 91 1.56 1.34 13.69
N VAL A 92 0.38 1.21 13.06
CA VAL A 92 0.24 0.56 11.75
C VAL A 92 0.65 1.56 10.66
N ILE A 93 1.65 1.21 9.85
CA ILE A 93 2.18 2.09 8.81
C ILE A 93 1.14 2.32 7.72
N GLY A 94 0.82 3.59 7.48
CA GLY A 94 -0.17 3.98 6.48
C GLY A 94 -1.62 3.88 6.95
N SER A 95 -1.86 3.64 8.25
CA SER A 95 -3.20 3.79 8.84
C SER A 95 -3.62 5.25 9.00
N GLY A 96 -2.66 6.18 8.99
CA GLY A 96 -2.91 7.58 9.30
C GLY A 96 -3.12 7.85 10.78
N ILE A 97 -2.82 6.89 11.66
CA ILE A 97 -2.93 7.03 13.12
C ILE A 97 -1.54 7.29 13.71
N ASP A 98 -1.43 8.34 14.50
CA ASP A 98 -0.20 8.73 15.18
C ASP A 98 0.14 7.82 16.38
N ALA A 99 1.23 8.10 17.08
CA ALA A 99 1.66 7.33 18.25
C ALA A 99 0.71 7.47 19.47
N TRP A 100 -0.23 8.40 19.43
CA TRP A 100 -1.20 8.70 20.49
C TRP A 100 -2.61 8.21 20.15
N GLY A 101 -2.77 7.50 19.03
CA GLY A 101 -4.06 6.97 18.60
C GLY A 101 -4.97 8.01 17.94
N GLN A 102 -4.45 9.19 17.60
CA GLN A 102 -5.16 10.23 16.88
C GLN A 102 -5.02 10.03 15.38
N ILE A 103 -6.07 10.31 14.63
CA ILE A 103 -6.03 10.31 13.17
C ILE A 103 -5.42 11.63 12.73
N ASP A 104 -4.36 11.57 11.93
CA ASP A 104 -3.69 12.73 11.34
C ASP A 104 -4.50 13.26 10.16
N ASN A 105 -5.67 13.81 10.46
CA ASN A 105 -6.64 14.28 9.49
C ASN A 105 -6.67 15.80 9.31
N GLU A 106 -5.75 16.53 9.94
CA GLU A 106 -5.68 17.99 9.88
C GLU A 106 -7.00 18.68 10.28
N ALA A 107 -7.84 18.01 11.08
CA ALA A 107 -9.08 18.60 11.56
C ALA A 107 -8.79 19.78 12.49
N ALA A 108 -9.57 20.85 12.34
CA ALA A 108 -9.47 22.03 13.20
C ALA A 108 -9.68 21.61 14.66
N GLU A 109 -8.76 22.01 15.54
CA GLU A 109 -8.91 21.83 17.00
C GLU A 109 -9.91 22.82 17.61
N VAL A 110 -10.22 23.90 16.89
CA VAL A 110 -11.10 24.99 17.32
C VAL A 110 -12.02 25.39 16.17
N HIS A 111 -13.31 25.48 16.45
CA HIS A 111 -14.32 25.98 15.52
C HIS A 111 -14.15 27.48 15.25
N GLY A 112 -14.74 27.98 14.17
CA GLY A 112 -14.71 29.42 13.85
C GLY A 112 -15.38 30.34 14.89
N ASP A 113 -16.17 29.78 15.81
CA ASP A 113 -16.80 30.49 16.94
C ASP A 113 -15.96 30.48 18.24
N GLY A 114 -14.77 29.85 18.21
CA GLY A 114 -13.85 29.75 19.34
C GLY A 114 -14.16 28.59 20.30
N SER A 115 -15.15 27.74 19.99
CA SER A 115 -15.38 26.51 20.75
C SER A 115 -14.37 25.43 20.38
N LEU A 116 -14.02 24.57 21.35
CA LEU A 116 -13.12 23.45 21.12
C LEU A 116 -13.79 22.40 20.22
N ALA A 117 -13.16 22.09 19.10
CA ALA A 117 -13.52 20.99 18.20
C ALA A 117 -12.70 19.71 18.50
N ILE A 118 -11.86 19.74 19.53
CA ILE A 118 -11.08 18.59 20.01
C ILE A 118 -12.04 17.43 20.35
N GLY A 119 -11.90 16.32 19.63
CA GLY A 119 -12.75 15.13 19.75
C GLY A 119 -13.87 15.05 18.72
N GLU A 120 -14.10 16.10 17.92
CA GLU A 120 -14.93 16.00 16.72
C GLU A 120 -14.09 15.38 15.60
N ALA A 121 -14.19 14.05 15.46
CA ALA A 121 -13.42 13.30 14.47
C ALA A 121 -13.65 13.74 13.02
N ALA A 122 -14.76 14.44 12.72
CA ALA A 122 -15.09 14.99 11.41
C ALA A 122 -15.34 16.50 11.51
N GLY A 123 -14.27 17.29 11.40
CA GLY A 123 -14.31 18.75 11.43
C GLY A 123 -13.91 19.39 10.09
N TRP A 124 -13.88 20.72 10.07
CA TRP A 124 -13.24 21.45 8.97
C TRP A 124 -11.75 21.13 8.99
N ARG A 125 -11.18 20.76 7.85
CA ARG A 125 -9.72 20.64 7.76
C ARG A 125 -9.13 22.03 7.84
N PHE A 126 -8.20 22.25 8.76
CA PHE A 126 -7.53 23.52 8.95
C PHE A 126 -6.05 23.35 8.68
N ASP A 127 -5.69 23.59 7.42
CA ASP A 127 -4.31 23.75 6.99
C ASP A 127 -4.15 25.21 6.51
N ASN A 128 -3.31 25.97 7.21
CA ASN A 128 -3.14 27.41 6.98
C ASN A 128 -2.33 27.71 5.71
N ASP A 129 -1.49 26.76 5.29
CA ASP A 129 -0.51 26.97 4.23
C ASP A 129 -1.06 26.50 2.89
N ASP A 130 -1.46 25.22 2.80
CA ASP A 130 -1.87 24.60 1.54
C ASP A 130 -3.40 24.46 1.40
N LEU A 131 -4.18 24.94 2.39
CA LEU A 131 -5.66 24.92 2.40
C LEU A 131 -6.23 23.52 2.13
N GLY A 132 -5.55 22.47 2.61
CA GLY A 132 -5.98 21.08 2.43
C GLY A 132 -5.75 20.57 1.02
N ALA A 133 -4.84 21.16 0.25
CA ALA A 133 -4.52 20.72 -1.11
C ALA A 133 -3.99 19.27 -1.18
N GLU A 134 -3.58 18.68 -0.06
CA GLU A 134 -3.24 17.25 0.03
C GLU A 134 -4.46 16.32 0.10
N TRP A 135 -5.62 16.81 0.54
CA TRP A 135 -6.88 16.05 0.68
C TRP A 135 -7.79 16.14 -0.55
N GLN A 136 -7.24 16.62 -1.67
CA GLN A 136 -7.97 16.71 -2.94
C GLN A 136 -7.48 15.64 -3.92
N PRO A 137 -8.36 15.08 -4.74
CA PRO A 137 -7.95 14.20 -5.84
C PRO A 137 -7.20 15.01 -6.90
N ARG A 138 -6.11 14.46 -7.42
CA ARG A 138 -5.30 15.06 -8.50
C ARG A 138 -5.13 14.08 -9.65
N VAL A 139 -5.28 14.57 -10.87
CA VAL A 139 -5.05 13.81 -12.10
C VAL A 139 -4.02 14.51 -12.95
N GLU A 140 -2.84 13.90 -13.03
CA GLU A 140 -1.70 14.41 -13.81
C GLU A 140 -1.61 13.65 -15.13
N VAL A 141 -1.28 14.36 -16.21
CA VAL A 141 -0.93 13.74 -17.50
C VAL A 141 0.58 13.59 -17.55
N LEU A 142 1.06 12.37 -17.70
CA LEU A 142 2.47 12.02 -17.75
C LEU A 142 2.98 11.94 -19.19
N SER A 143 4.18 12.45 -19.41
CA SER A 143 4.96 12.23 -20.63
C SER A 143 5.51 10.80 -20.68
N LYS A 144 5.93 10.36 -21.87
CA LYS A 144 6.54 9.03 -22.06
C LYS A 144 7.77 8.84 -21.18
N ASP A 145 8.64 9.85 -21.12
CA ASP A 145 9.86 9.80 -20.31
C ASP A 145 9.55 9.68 -18.81
N GLU A 146 8.52 10.36 -18.32
CA GLU A 146 8.05 10.26 -16.93
C GLU A 146 7.43 8.90 -16.61
N ILE A 147 6.71 8.32 -17.56
CA ILE A 147 6.15 6.97 -17.46
C ILE A 147 7.28 5.95 -17.35
N GLU A 148 8.24 5.97 -18.28
CA GLU A 148 9.38 5.05 -18.30
C GLU A 148 10.21 5.15 -17.02
N LYS A 149 10.47 6.36 -16.55
CA LYS A 149 11.18 6.58 -15.28
C LYS A 149 10.42 5.99 -14.09
N ARG A 150 9.12 6.27 -13.97
CA ARG A 150 8.28 5.77 -12.87
C ARG A 150 8.11 4.26 -12.90
N GLU A 151 7.96 3.66 -14.08
CA GLU A 151 7.93 2.20 -14.25
C GLU A 151 9.26 1.56 -13.86
N GLY A 152 10.37 2.18 -14.26
CA GLY A 152 11.71 1.75 -13.86
C GLY A 152 11.92 1.78 -12.34
N ASP A 153 11.47 2.85 -11.67
CA ASP A 153 11.55 2.99 -10.22
C ASP A 153 10.64 1.99 -9.49
N ARG A 154 9.41 1.81 -9.97
CA ARG A 154 8.48 0.80 -9.45
C ARG A 154 9.05 -0.61 -9.60
N GLU A 155 9.62 -0.95 -10.76
CA GLU A 155 10.24 -2.25 -10.99
C GLU A 155 11.44 -2.49 -10.06
N ARG A 156 12.27 -1.46 -9.84
CA ARG A 156 13.38 -1.51 -8.86
C ARG A 156 12.85 -1.74 -7.44
N GLN A 157 11.77 -1.07 -7.05
CA GLN A 157 11.15 -1.23 -5.74
C GLN A 157 10.59 -2.65 -5.56
N ILE A 158 9.89 -3.19 -6.55
CA ILE A 158 9.38 -4.58 -6.54
C ILE A 158 10.55 -5.57 -6.42
N ARG A 159 11.64 -5.38 -7.18
CA ARG A 159 12.85 -6.21 -7.08
C ARG A 159 13.51 -6.10 -5.70
N ARG A 160 13.48 -4.93 -5.06
CA ARG A 160 13.97 -4.75 -3.69
C ARG A 160 13.08 -5.49 -2.68
N GLN A 161 11.77 -5.29 -2.74
CA GLN A 161 10.80 -5.96 -1.86
C GLN A 161 10.88 -7.49 -1.98
N ARG A 162 11.00 -8.03 -3.20
CA ARG A 162 11.19 -9.48 -3.41
C ARG A 162 12.47 -10.01 -2.74
N ARG A 163 13.57 -9.24 -2.82
CA ARG A 163 14.83 -9.61 -2.15
C ARG A 163 14.73 -9.53 -0.64
N GLU A 164 14.07 -8.50 -0.10
CA GLU A 164 13.82 -8.36 1.34
C GLU A 164 12.91 -9.49 1.87
N MET A 165 11.86 -9.84 1.13
CA MET A 165 10.97 -10.96 1.45
C MET A 165 11.73 -12.31 1.44
N ALA A 166 12.55 -12.56 0.43
CA ALA A 166 13.39 -13.77 0.37
C ALA A 166 14.44 -13.80 1.49
N ALA A 167 15.05 -12.66 1.82
CA ALA A 167 15.98 -12.56 2.94
C ALA A 167 15.28 -12.82 4.29
N ARG A 168 14.06 -12.30 4.49
CA ARG A 168 13.27 -12.56 5.70
C ARG A 168 12.87 -14.03 5.83
N ALA A 169 12.50 -14.68 4.73
CA ALA A 169 12.23 -16.12 4.70
C ALA A 169 13.50 -16.94 5.01
N ASN A 170 14.65 -16.54 4.48
CA ASN A 170 15.93 -17.23 4.69
C ASN A 170 16.59 -16.91 6.05
N ALA A 171 16.14 -15.86 6.75
CA ALA A 171 16.59 -15.47 8.08
C ALA A 171 15.99 -16.32 9.23
N GLY A 172 15.29 -17.41 8.91
CA GLY A 172 15.07 -18.51 9.87
C GLY A 172 13.96 -18.30 10.89
N PHE A 173 12.88 -17.61 10.54
CA PHE A 173 11.65 -17.76 11.31
C PHE A 173 11.08 -19.16 11.04
N ALA A 174 11.34 -20.09 11.95
CA ALA A 174 10.75 -21.42 11.91
C ALA A 174 9.22 -21.27 11.95
N PRO A 175 8.45 -21.96 11.08
CA PRO A 175 7.01 -22.01 11.25
C PRO A 175 6.69 -22.59 12.64
N PRO A 176 5.66 -22.08 13.35
CA PRO A 176 5.25 -22.66 14.61
C PRO A 176 4.89 -24.14 14.40
N PRO A 177 5.17 -25.03 15.38
CA PRO A 177 4.92 -26.45 15.25
C PRO A 177 3.44 -26.71 15.49
N ALA A 178 2.62 -26.44 14.48
CA ALA A 178 1.25 -26.93 14.41
C ALA A 178 0.83 -26.97 12.93
N LEU A 179 0.33 -28.13 12.50
CA LEU A 179 -0.11 -28.49 11.15
C LEU A 179 0.96 -29.09 10.22
N ALA A 180 1.81 -29.96 10.76
CA ALA A 180 2.11 -31.20 10.02
C ALA A 180 0.85 -32.08 10.09
N ASN A 181 -0.13 -31.79 9.22
CA ASN A 181 -1.28 -32.66 9.02
C ASN A 181 -0.98 -33.50 7.77
N ASP A 182 -0.72 -34.78 8.01
CA ASP A 182 -0.48 -35.86 7.06
C ASP A 182 -1.67 -36.06 6.10
N TYR A 183 -1.76 -35.25 5.03
CA TYR A 183 -2.79 -35.42 4.00
C TYR A 183 -2.24 -35.79 2.60
N PHE A 184 -0.92 -35.80 2.41
CA PHE A 184 -0.32 -36.35 1.18
C PHE A 184 0.82 -37.30 1.53
N GLY A 185 0.50 -38.60 1.52
CA GLY A 185 1.46 -39.66 1.77
C GLY A 185 2.57 -39.66 0.71
N SER A 186 3.82 -39.66 1.18
CA SER A 186 4.94 -40.19 0.40
C SER A 186 5.88 -40.92 1.34
N GLN A 187 5.67 -42.23 1.40
CA GLN A 187 6.61 -43.18 1.93
C GLN A 187 7.64 -43.46 0.83
N SER A 188 8.86 -42.93 0.95
CA SER A 188 10.05 -43.58 0.38
C SER A 188 11.36 -42.88 0.77
N GLY A 189 12.18 -43.61 1.52
CA GLY A 189 13.63 -43.64 1.28
C GLY A 189 14.46 -42.61 2.02
N ALA A 190 14.85 -42.97 3.24
CA ALA A 190 16.10 -42.48 3.82
C ALA A 190 17.27 -42.86 2.90
N GLY A 191 17.86 -41.85 2.26
CA GLY A 191 19.13 -41.94 1.57
C GLY A 191 19.98 -40.75 2.00
N ASP A 192 21.08 -41.05 2.69
CA ASP A 192 22.19 -40.12 2.90
C ASP A 192 22.60 -39.52 1.54
N GLU A 193 22.27 -38.25 1.30
CA GLU A 193 22.94 -37.46 0.28
C GLU A 193 23.68 -36.33 0.97
N GLU A 194 25.01 -36.48 0.94
CA GLU A 194 26.00 -35.56 1.43
C GLU A 194 25.65 -34.11 1.08
N ARG A 195 25.75 -33.25 2.09
CA ARG A 195 25.61 -31.79 1.97
C ARG A 195 26.76 -31.24 1.12
N MET A 196 26.62 -31.38 -0.20
CA MET A 196 27.63 -31.01 -1.18
C MET A 196 27.87 -29.50 -1.18
N GLY A 197 29.01 -29.10 -0.62
CA GLY A 197 29.88 -28.07 -1.16
C GLY A 197 29.28 -26.70 -1.38
N ARG A 198 29.41 -25.84 -0.36
CA ARG A 198 29.29 -24.38 -0.46
C ARG A 198 30.25 -23.86 -1.54
N GLY A 199 29.75 -23.60 -2.75
CA GLY A 199 30.55 -23.16 -3.89
C GLY A 199 31.35 -21.90 -3.58
N GLU A 200 32.67 -22.07 -3.45
CA GLU A 200 33.63 -20.99 -3.24
C GLU A 200 33.85 -20.24 -4.55
N ARG A 201 33.53 -18.93 -4.57
CA ARG A 201 33.62 -18.10 -5.78
C ARG A 201 35.05 -17.59 -5.96
N SER A 202 35.87 -18.34 -6.69
CA SER A 202 37.23 -17.93 -7.08
C SER A 202 37.19 -16.67 -7.96
N LYS A 203 37.53 -15.51 -7.39
CA LYS A 203 37.67 -14.23 -8.12
C LYS A 203 38.90 -14.26 -9.02
N LYS A 204 38.78 -14.78 -10.25
CA LYS A 204 39.84 -14.64 -11.26
C LYS A 204 39.68 -13.33 -12.03
N LYS A 205 40.39 -12.28 -11.60
CA LYS A 205 40.57 -11.04 -12.38
C LYS A 205 41.33 -11.37 -13.68
N ARG A 206 40.64 -11.44 -14.82
CA ARG A 206 41.29 -11.39 -16.14
C ARG A 206 41.40 -9.92 -16.57
N ARG A 207 42.56 -9.31 -16.32
CA ARG A 207 42.96 -8.11 -17.06
C ARG A 207 43.50 -8.59 -18.41
N PHE A 208 42.77 -8.31 -19.48
CA PHE A 208 43.34 -8.37 -20.82
C PHE A 208 44.16 -7.10 -21.05
N ARG A 209 45.48 -7.26 -21.24
CA ARG A 209 46.32 -6.28 -21.94
C ARG A 209 46.74 -6.96 -23.23
N SER A 210 46.38 -6.38 -24.37
CA SER A 210 46.80 -6.86 -25.69
C SER A 210 48.32 -6.71 -25.83
N LEU A 211 48.98 -7.76 -26.32
CA LEU A 211 50.39 -7.73 -26.71
C LEU A 211 50.52 -6.89 -27.99
N SER A 212 51.25 -5.78 -27.92
CA SER A 212 51.73 -5.07 -29.11
C SER A 212 52.79 -5.93 -29.82
N PRO A 213 52.73 -6.12 -31.15
CA PRO A 213 53.70 -6.94 -31.87
C PRO A 213 55.12 -6.38 -31.80
N THR A 214 56.08 -7.21 -31.42
CA THR A 214 57.52 -6.93 -31.55
C THR A 214 58.02 -7.45 -32.89
N GLY A 215 58.60 -6.57 -33.70
CA GLY A 215 59.64 -6.92 -34.67
C GLY A 215 59.46 -6.37 -36.09
N ARG A 216 60.26 -5.37 -36.45
CA ARG A 216 61.53 -5.52 -37.19
C ARG A 216 62.43 -4.33 -36.95
#